data_AF-A0A7C5JBI7-F1
#
_entry.id   AF-A0A7C5JBI7-F1
#
_cell.length_a   1.000
_cell.length_b   1.000
_cell.length_c   1.000
_cell.angle_alpha   90.00
_cell.angle_beta   90.00
_cell.angle_gamma   90.00
#
_symmetry.space_group_name_H-M   'P 1'
#
loop_
_entity.id
_entity.type
_entity.pdbx_description
1 polymer ?
#
loop_
_entity_poly.entity_id
_entity_poly.type
_entity_poly.pdbx_seq_one_letter_code
_entity_poly.pdbx_strand_id
1 'polypeptide(L)'
;MRSSPFFYFLTLEFFKERKKHIGVISISLVILFLLSSVLFISSSIRHSLAKTIAWEPDFVVQRVQGGERVDLPAAWIDEIISIHGIEEVTPRVYGRYFFKSKENSALIIGVDFMDEQSHRALRKMMDDTDLKQFLQGDKMLVGEGVSNYLK
;
A
#
# COMPACT_ATOMS: atom_id res chain seq x y z
N MET A 1 52.53 -19.41 9.08
CA MET A 1 51.39 -20.35 8.97
C MET A 1 51.77 -21.43 7.99
N ARG A 2 51.82 -22.69 8.44
CA ARG A 2 52.26 -23.84 7.63
C ARG A 2 51.12 -24.16 6.65
N SER A 3 51.20 -23.66 5.42
CA SER A 3 50.21 -23.97 4.38
C SER A 3 50.22 -25.47 4.15
N SER A 4 49.09 -26.14 4.41
CA SER A 4 49.03 -27.58 4.19
C SER A 4 49.23 -27.83 2.68
N PRO A 5 50.11 -28.79 2.29
CA PRO A 5 50.36 -29.11 0.88
C PRO A 5 49.07 -29.47 0.12
N PHE A 6 48.08 -29.99 0.85
CA PHE A 6 46.76 -30.31 0.34
C PHE A 6 46.00 -29.07 -0.18
N PHE A 7 45.92 -27.98 0.57
CA PHE A 7 45.24 -26.76 0.11
C PHE A 7 45.95 -26.11 -1.08
N TYR A 8 47.29 -26.19 -1.12
CA TYR A 8 48.07 -25.70 -2.25
C TYR A 8 47.79 -26.51 -3.53
N PHE A 9 47.71 -27.84 -3.42
CA PHE A 9 47.34 -28.69 -4.54
C PHE A 9 45.91 -28.44 -5.02
N LEU A 10 44.97 -28.26 -4.10
CA LEU A 10 43.54 -28.04 -4.41
C LEU A 10 43.31 -26.70 -5.12
N THR A 11 44.03 -25.64 -4.70
CA THR A 11 43.98 -24.34 -5.37
C THR A 11 44.62 -24.39 -6.76
N LEU A 12 45.75 -25.09 -6.94
CA LEU A 12 46.36 -25.30 -8.26
C LEU A 12 45.42 -26.02 -9.24
N GLU A 13 44.78 -27.10 -8.82
CA GLU A 13 43.81 -27.84 -9.65
C GLU A 13 42.59 -26.96 -10.03
N PHE A 14 42.10 -26.13 -9.09
CA PHE A 14 41.02 -25.18 -9.36
C PHE A 14 41.37 -24.17 -10.47
N PHE A 15 42.60 -23.64 -10.45
CA PHE A 15 43.07 -22.69 -11.48
C PHE A 15 43.36 -23.36 -12.83
N LYS A 16 43.80 -24.61 -12.82
CA LYS A 16 44.11 -25.40 -14.01
C LYS A 16 42.86 -25.73 -14.82
N GLU A 17 41.78 -26.19 -14.17
CA GLU A 17 40.50 -26.54 -14.80
C GLU A 17 39.44 -25.42 -14.68
N ARG A 18 39.88 -24.15 -14.71
CA ARG A 18 39.04 -22.96 -14.43
C ARG A 18 37.71 -22.92 -15.19
N LYS A 19 37.68 -23.35 -16.45
CA LYS A 19 36.46 -23.30 -17.29
C LYS A 19 35.38 -24.24 -16.77
N LYS A 20 35.77 -25.45 -16.35
CA LYS A 20 34.86 -26.47 -15.83
C LYS A 20 34.28 -26.03 -14.48
N HIS A 21 35.13 -25.51 -13.59
CA HIS A 21 34.69 -25.04 -12.28
C HIS A 21 33.79 -23.80 -12.36
N ILE A 22 34.10 -22.83 -13.22
CA ILE A 22 33.24 -21.66 -13.45
C ILE A 22 31.86 -22.08 -13.98
N GLY A 23 31.81 -23.04 -14.91
CA GLY A 23 30.53 -23.55 -15.44
C GLY A 23 29.64 -24.14 -14.35
N VAL A 24 30.20 -24.99 -13.48
CA VAL A 24 29.47 -25.59 -12.35
C VAL A 24 29.00 -24.50 -11.37
N ILE A 25 29.89 -23.58 -10.98
CA ILE A 25 29.55 -22.47 -10.07
C ILE A 25 28.44 -21.60 -10.67
N SER A 26 28.51 -21.28 -11.95
CA SER A 26 27.52 -20.46 -12.63
C SER A 26 26.14 -21.12 -12.63
N ILE A 27 26.06 -22.42 -12.93
CA ILE A 27 24.79 -23.15 -12.90
C ILE A 27 24.23 -23.21 -11.48
N SER A 28 25.07 -23.53 -10.49
CA SER A 28 24.65 -23.53 -9.09
C SER A 28 24.17 -22.16 -8.62
N LEU A 29 24.84 -21.09 -9.04
CA LEU A 29 24.46 -19.72 -8.71
C LEU A 29 23.11 -19.35 -9.33
N VAL A 30 22.87 -19.71 -10.59
CA VAL A 30 21.58 -19.46 -11.26
C VAL A 30 20.45 -20.20 -10.54
N ILE A 31 20.64 -21.46 -10.16
CA ILE A 31 19.63 -22.23 -9.43
C ILE A 31 19.33 -21.59 -8.07
N LEU A 32 20.38 -21.27 -7.29
CA LEU A 32 20.23 -20.62 -5.99
C LEU A 32 19.57 -19.24 -6.10
N PHE A 33 19.94 -18.46 -7.11
CA PHE A 33 19.37 -17.15 -7.39
C PHE A 33 17.88 -17.25 -7.69
N LEU A 34 17.48 -18.18 -8.57
CA LEU A 34 16.07 -18.37 -8.91
C LEU A 34 15.25 -18.80 -7.69
N LEU A 35 15.75 -19.77 -6.91
CA LEU A 35 15.08 -20.23 -5.69
C LEU A 35 14.93 -19.08 -4.68
N SER A 36 16.01 -18.33 -4.45
CA SER A 36 16.02 -17.20 -3.52
C SER A 36 15.09 -16.08 -3.98
N SER A 37 15.06 -15.79 -5.28
CA SER A 37 14.17 -14.77 -5.86
C SER A 37 12.71 -15.10 -5.62
N VAL A 38 12.29 -16.34 -5.92
CA VAL A 38 10.90 -16.77 -5.70
C VAL A 38 10.51 -16.68 -4.22
N LEU A 39 11.37 -17.15 -3.32
CA LEU A 39 11.14 -17.07 -1.87
C LEU A 39 11.07 -15.62 -1.39
N PHE A 40 11.99 -14.77 -1.86
CA PHE A 40 12.03 -13.35 -1.51
C PHE A 40 10.78 -12.61 -1.98
N ILE A 41 10.37 -12.79 -3.23
CA ILE A 41 9.16 -12.18 -3.79
C ILE A 41 7.93 -12.64 -3.01
N SER A 42 7.78 -13.95 -2.77
CA SER A 42 6.66 -14.50 -2.02
C SER A 42 6.58 -13.94 -0.60
N SER A 43 7.72 -13.87 0.09
CA SER A 43 7.82 -13.30 1.43
C SER A 43 7.50 -11.80 1.44
N SER A 44 8.00 -11.04 0.46
CA SER A 44 7.76 -9.61 0.34
C SER A 44 6.28 -9.30 0.09
N ILE A 45 5.63 -10.04 -0.81
CA ILE A 45 4.19 -9.90 -1.07
C ILE A 45 3.41 -10.23 0.20
N ARG A 46 3.70 -11.36 0.86
CA ARG A 46 3.02 -11.76 2.10
C ARG A 46 3.19 -10.71 3.21
N HIS A 47 4.40 -10.17 3.36
CA HIS A 47 4.68 -9.11 4.34
C HIS A 47 3.90 -7.83 4.02
N SER A 48 3.87 -7.41 2.75
CA SER A 48 3.12 -6.23 2.33
C SER A 48 1.61 -6.41 2.54
N LEU A 49 1.04 -7.57 2.19
CA LEU A 49 -0.38 -7.87 2.38
C LEU A 49 -0.76 -7.93 3.86
N ALA A 50 0.03 -8.62 4.69
CA ALA A 50 -0.21 -8.67 6.13
C ALA A 50 -0.19 -7.27 6.76
N LYS A 51 0.71 -6.41 6.28
CA LYS A 51 0.75 -5.01 6.70
C LYS A 51 -0.46 -4.23 6.22
N THR A 52 -0.89 -4.38 4.97
CA THR A 52 -2.06 -3.65 4.42
C THR A 52 -3.37 -4.06 5.07
N ILE A 53 -3.61 -5.37 5.25
CA ILE A 53 -4.83 -5.89 5.87
C ILE A 53 -5.00 -5.37 7.30
N ALA A 54 -3.89 -5.16 8.03
CA ALA A 54 -3.94 -4.63 9.39
C ALA A 54 -4.49 -3.18 9.48
N TRP A 55 -4.62 -2.45 8.37
CA TRP A 55 -5.18 -1.09 8.31
C TRP A 55 -6.48 -1.00 7.53
N GLU A 56 -6.95 -2.10 6.95
CA GLU A 56 -8.19 -2.12 6.17
C GLU A 56 -9.37 -2.43 7.09
N PRO A 57 -10.55 -1.84 6.88
CA PRO A 57 -11.75 -2.22 7.62
C PRO A 57 -12.12 -3.69 7.39
N ASP A 58 -12.66 -4.34 8.43
CA ASP A 58 -13.12 -5.73 8.35
C ASP A 58 -14.26 -5.90 7.33
N PHE A 59 -15.15 -4.90 7.25
CA PHE A 59 -16.28 -4.88 6.33
C PHE A 59 -16.46 -3.52 5.68
N VAL A 60 -16.75 -3.52 4.37
CA VAL A 60 -17.09 -2.32 3.61
C VAL A 60 -18.48 -2.50 3.02
N VAL A 61 -19.44 -1.70 3.48
CA VAL A 61 -20.83 -1.73 3.00
C VAL A 61 -21.00 -0.71 1.88
N GLN A 62 -21.47 -1.16 0.72
CA GLN A 62 -21.71 -0.31 -0.46
C GLN A 62 -23.03 -0.68 -1.12
N ARG A 63 -23.75 0.33 -1.62
CA ARG A 63 -25.00 0.17 -2.35
C ARG A 63 -24.74 0.37 -3.84
N VAL A 64 -25.23 -0.56 -4.64
CA VAL A 64 -25.15 -0.51 -6.11
C VAL A 64 -26.55 -0.61 -6.69
N GLN A 65 -26.89 0.31 -7.60
CA GLN A 65 -28.16 0.32 -8.32
C GLN A 65 -27.87 0.54 -9.81
N GLY A 66 -28.41 -0.33 -10.67
CA GLY A 66 -28.19 -0.22 -12.12
C GLY A 66 -26.72 -0.33 -12.56
N GLY A 67 -25.84 -0.91 -11.73
CA GLY A 67 -24.40 -0.99 -11.98
C GLY A 67 -23.59 0.21 -11.49
N GLU A 68 -24.25 1.25 -10.97
CA GLU A 68 -23.60 2.43 -10.40
C GLU A 68 -23.61 2.39 -8.88
N ARG A 69 -22.56 2.94 -8.25
CA ARG A 69 -22.51 3.14 -6.81
C ARG A 69 -23.48 4.27 -6.44
N VAL A 70 -24.35 4.02 -5.48
CA VAL A 70 -25.34 4.99 -5.00
C VAL A 70 -25.09 5.24 -3.53
N ASP A 71 -25.40 6.46 -3.10
CA ASP A 71 -25.27 6.86 -1.71
C ASP A 71 -26.13 5.99 -0.79
N LEU A 72 -25.57 5.68 0.38
CA LEU A 72 -26.28 4.99 1.45
C LEU A 72 -27.03 6.02 2.31
N PRO A 73 -28.27 5.71 2.75
CA PRO A 73 -28.95 6.53 3.75
C PRO A 73 -28.16 6.55 5.07
N ALA A 74 -27.97 7.73 5.66
CA ALA A 74 -27.28 7.87 6.94
C ALA A 74 -27.97 7.12 8.10
N ALA A 75 -29.28 6.94 8.03
CA ALA A 75 -30.05 6.18 9.03
C ALA A 75 -29.59 4.72 9.18
N TRP A 76 -28.96 4.14 8.16
CA TRP A 76 -28.44 2.77 8.24
C TRP A 76 -27.23 2.63 9.18
N ILE A 77 -26.56 3.73 9.54
CA ILE A 77 -25.46 3.69 10.51
C ILE A 77 -25.98 3.16 11.85
N ASP A 78 -27.10 3.71 12.33
CA ASP A 78 -27.74 3.31 13.59
C ASP A 78 -28.29 1.88 13.54
N GLU A 79 -28.79 1.45 12.37
CA GLU A 79 -29.24 0.07 12.17
C GLU A 79 -28.05 -0.91 12.19
N ILE A 80 -26.95 -0.58 11.53
CA ILE A 80 -25.76 -1.43 11.45
C ILE A 80 -25.09 -1.55 12.83
N ILE A 81 -24.89 -0.44 13.54
CA ILE A 81 -24.25 -0.47 14.87
C ILE A 81 -25.07 -1.26 15.91
N SER A 82 -26.38 -1.43 15.67
CA SER A 82 -27.24 -2.25 16.54
C SER A 82 -27.04 -3.77 16.37
N ILE A 83 -26.34 -4.21 15.32
CA ILE A 83 -26.07 -5.63 15.06
C ILE A 83 -25.07 -6.15 16.09
N HIS A 84 -25.41 -7.26 16.75
CA HIS A 84 -24.53 -7.88 17.74
C HIS A 84 -23.18 -8.27 17.14
N GLY A 85 -22.09 -7.81 17.76
CA GLY A 85 -20.71 -8.05 17.32
C GLY A 85 -20.09 -6.93 16.48
N ILE A 86 -20.85 -5.86 16.18
CA ILE A 86 -20.29 -4.65 15.57
C ILE A 86 -19.91 -3.68 16.70
N GLU A 87 -18.62 -3.34 16.77
CA GLU A 87 -18.08 -2.40 17.78
C GLU A 87 -18.07 -0.95 17.29
N GLU A 88 -17.78 -0.73 16.01
CA GLU A 88 -17.61 0.59 15.42
C GLU A 88 -18.14 0.63 13.98
N VAL A 89 -18.74 1.75 13.58
CA VAL A 89 -19.18 2.02 12.22
C VAL A 89 -18.71 3.42 11.81
N THR A 90 -17.83 3.49 10.80
CA THR A 90 -17.28 4.75 10.32
C THR A 90 -17.93 5.14 8.98
N PRO A 91 -18.72 6.22 8.91
CA PRO A 91 -19.26 6.71 7.65
C PRO A 91 -18.14 7.31 6.79
N ARG A 92 -18.19 7.06 5.48
CA ARG A 92 -17.17 7.56 4.55
C ARG A 92 -17.79 8.09 3.27
N VAL A 93 -17.35 9.27 2.86
CA VAL A 93 -17.62 9.79 1.50
C VAL A 93 -16.47 9.38 0.59
N TYR A 94 -16.79 8.67 -0.49
CA TYR A 94 -15.82 8.23 -1.48
C TYR A 94 -16.48 8.18 -2.85
N GLY A 95 -15.99 8.98 -3.80
CA GLY A 95 -16.61 9.02 -5.12
C GLY A 95 -15.78 9.75 -6.16
N ARG A 96 -15.98 9.40 -7.42
CA ARG A 96 -15.37 10.07 -8.55
C ARG A 96 -16.34 11.15 -9.05
N TYR A 97 -15.93 12.41 -8.95
CA TYR A 97 -16.71 13.53 -9.47
C TYR A 97 -16.20 13.91 -10.86
N PHE A 98 -17.08 13.91 -11.85
CA PHE A 98 -16.76 14.30 -13.21
C PHE A 98 -17.01 15.80 -13.42
N PHE A 99 -15.93 16.53 -13.72
CA PHE A 99 -15.97 17.95 -14.03
C PHE A 99 -16.28 18.15 -15.50
N LYS A 100 -17.57 18.31 -15.82
CA LYS A 100 -18.05 18.47 -17.21
C LYS A 100 -17.34 19.59 -18.00
N SER A 101 -16.98 20.69 -17.33
CA SER A 101 -16.33 21.85 -17.97
C SER A 101 -14.97 21.54 -18.61
N LYS A 102 -14.22 20.59 -18.04
CA LYS A 102 -12.85 20.26 -18.48
C LYS A 102 -12.68 18.75 -18.80
N GLU A 103 -13.78 18.01 -18.90
CA GLU A 103 -13.87 16.58 -19.27
C GLU A 103 -12.98 15.60 -18.49
N ASN A 104 -12.57 15.92 -17.26
CA ASN A 104 -11.88 14.96 -16.38
C ASN A 104 -12.63 14.72 -15.09
N SER A 105 -12.14 13.74 -14.33
CA SER A 105 -12.69 13.39 -13.03
C SER A 105 -11.67 13.54 -11.92
N ALA A 106 -12.11 14.01 -10.76
CA ALA A 106 -11.33 13.94 -9.53
C ALA A 106 -11.95 12.92 -8.58
N LEU A 107 -11.10 12.33 -7.74
CA LEU A 107 -11.54 11.51 -6.63
C LEU A 107 -11.80 12.43 -5.43
N ILE A 108 -13.02 12.40 -4.92
CA ILE A 108 -13.41 13.08 -3.69
C ILE A 108 -13.39 12.05 -2.57
N ILE A 109 -12.71 12.41 -1.49
CA ILE A 109 -12.63 11.62 -0.26
C ILE A 109 -13.05 12.55 0.88
N GLY A 110 -14.11 12.17 1.59
CA GLY A 110 -14.48 12.81 2.84
C GLY A 110 -13.52 12.39 3.93
N VAL A 111 -13.01 13.36 4.66
CA VAL A 111 -12.05 13.17 5.73
C VAL A 111 -12.67 13.73 7.00
N ASP A 112 -12.78 12.90 8.02
CA ASP A 112 -13.08 13.35 9.37
C ASP A 112 -11.77 13.51 10.15
N PHE A 113 -11.49 14.75 10.54
CA PHE A 113 -10.30 15.10 11.32
C PHE A 113 -10.44 14.75 12.81
N MET A 114 -11.56 14.16 13.25
CA MET A 114 -11.78 13.66 14.62
C MET A 114 -11.84 12.11 14.75
N ASP A 115 -11.85 11.36 13.62
CA ASP A 115 -11.77 9.88 13.56
C ASP A 115 -10.33 9.29 13.66
N GLU A 116 -10.04 8.47 14.68
CA GLU A 116 -8.70 7.89 14.96
C GLU A 116 -8.02 7.19 13.76
N GLN A 117 -8.78 6.54 12.88
CA GLN A 117 -8.22 5.80 11.75
C GLN A 117 -7.68 6.73 10.67
N SER A 118 -8.41 7.80 10.37
CA SER A 118 -8.01 8.84 9.41
C SER A 118 -6.78 9.65 9.90
N HIS A 119 -6.57 9.72 11.23
CA HIS A 119 -5.61 10.63 11.84
C HIS A 119 -4.15 10.37 11.52
N ARG A 120 -3.71 9.13 11.37
CA ARG A 120 -2.25 8.87 11.39
C ARG A 120 -1.54 9.34 10.14
N ALA A 121 -2.15 9.16 8.98
CA ALA A 121 -1.61 9.65 7.71
C ALA A 121 -1.76 11.17 7.58
N LEU A 122 -2.88 11.71 8.06
CA LEU A 122 -3.20 13.12 7.97
C LEU A 122 -2.45 13.97 9.00
N ARG A 123 -2.13 13.45 10.19
CA ARG A 123 -1.35 14.14 11.23
C ARG A 123 -0.05 14.74 10.67
N LYS A 124 0.68 13.98 9.85
CA LYS A 124 1.91 14.47 9.20
C LYS A 124 1.69 15.66 8.28
N MET A 125 0.51 15.78 7.67
CA MET A 125 0.13 16.94 6.83
C MET A 125 -0.50 18.07 7.65
N MET A 126 -1.10 17.73 8.79
CA MET A 126 -1.74 18.66 9.72
C MET A 126 -0.73 19.39 10.61
N ASP A 127 0.46 18.84 10.84
CA ASP A 127 1.51 19.50 11.62
C ASP A 127 1.94 20.86 11.00
N ASP A 128 1.86 20.98 9.67
CA ASP A 128 2.19 22.21 8.93
C ASP A 128 0.99 23.14 8.69
N THR A 129 -0.24 22.69 8.99
CA THR A 129 -1.48 23.41 8.64
C THR A 129 -2.28 23.77 9.89
N ASP A 130 -2.60 25.05 10.08
CA ASP A 130 -3.49 25.47 11.17
C ASP A 130 -4.92 24.97 10.92
N LEU A 131 -5.27 23.85 11.57
CA LEU A 131 -6.58 23.22 11.53
C LEU A 131 -7.71 24.17 11.92
N LYS A 132 -7.48 25.09 12.87
CA LYS A 132 -8.52 26.02 13.30
C LYS A 132 -8.86 26.97 12.17
N GLN A 133 -7.86 27.43 11.42
CA GLN A 133 -8.07 28.25 10.24
C GLN A 133 -8.65 27.44 9.08
N PHE A 134 -8.29 26.16 8.94
CA PHE A 134 -8.83 25.28 7.89
C PHE A 134 -10.33 25.04 8.05
N LEU A 135 -10.78 24.76 9.28
CA LEU A 135 -12.18 24.45 9.59
C LEU A 135 -13.10 25.68 9.62
N GLN A 136 -12.57 26.91 9.56
CA GLN A 136 -13.36 28.15 9.58
C GLN A 136 -14.06 28.47 8.25
N GLY A 137 -13.88 27.69 7.20
CA GLY A 137 -14.60 27.88 5.94
C GLY A 137 -14.61 26.65 5.05
N ASP A 138 -15.27 26.76 3.91
CA ASP A 138 -15.41 25.68 2.91
C ASP A 138 -14.08 25.47 2.17
N LYS A 139 -13.18 24.73 2.81
CA LYS A 139 -11.85 24.42 2.29
C LYS A 139 -11.71 22.94 1.97
N MET A 140 -10.95 22.65 0.92
CA MET A 140 -10.63 21.29 0.48
C MET A 140 -9.13 21.13 0.38
N LEU A 141 -8.62 19.97 0.78
CA LEU A 141 -7.25 19.57 0.49
C LEU A 141 -7.17 19.09 -0.96
N VAL A 142 -6.36 19.75 -1.77
CA VAL A 142 -6.26 19.51 -3.21
C VAL A 142 -4.87 18.99 -3.52
N GLY A 143 -4.78 17.80 -4.11
CA GLY A 143 -3.52 17.27 -4.62
C GLY A 143 -2.95 18.17 -5.73
N GLU A 144 -1.62 18.20 -5.86
CA GLU A 144 -0.93 19.07 -6.82
C GLU A 144 -1.47 18.91 -8.26
N GLY A 145 -1.74 17.68 -8.69
CA GLY A 145 -2.31 17.40 -10.01
C GLY A 145 -3.70 18.03 -10.22
N VAL A 146 -4.54 18.05 -9.18
CA VAL A 146 -5.86 18.70 -9.24
C VAL A 146 -5.70 20.22 -9.15
N SER A 147 -4.77 20.73 -8.34
CA SER A 147 -4.49 22.17 -8.22
C SER A 147 -4.00 22.78 -9.54
N ASN A 148 -3.04 22.13 -10.19
CA ASN A 148 -2.54 22.53 -11.50
C ASN A 148 -3.62 22.44 -12.58
N TYR A 149 -4.56 21.51 -12.43
CA TYR A 149 -5.68 21.33 -13.35
C TYR A 149 -6.83 22.32 -13.11
N LEU A 150 -7.01 22.84 -11.90
CA LEU A 150 -8.08 23.78 -11.56
C LEU A 150 -7.70 25.25 -11.80
N LYS A 151 -6.39 25.57 -11.83
CA LYS A 151 -5.90 26.86 -12.34
C LYS A 151 -6.20 27.04 -13.83
#